data_AF-A0A842W6L0-F1
#
_entry.id   AF-A0A842W6L0-F1
#
_cell.length_a   1.000
_cell.length_b   1.000
_cell.length_c   1.000
_cell.angle_alpha   90.00
_cell.angle_beta   90.00
_cell.angle_gamma   90.00
#
_symmetry.space_group_name_H-M   'P 1'
#
loop_
_entity.id
_entity.type
_entity.pdbx_description
1 polymer ?
#
loop_
_entity_poly.entity_id
_entity_poly.type
_entity_poly.pdbx_seq_one_letter_code
_entity_poly.pdbx_strand_id
1 'polypeptide(L)'
;MKTPQSKTTSTTQESNSKYLYEVNKMTEIIVIVAVAKDNTIGKDNDIPWRISEDFQHFKEQTTGHPCIMGDKTYESLPDNAKPLPGRENIVLTFDKDYNPEGTTVFHDFYKALEYCKDKGEEKIFITGGATIYRLGMEVADTFELTKIDKEYKGDVFYPEINWDEWKLEKTEEHEGIDKNTDEKVKFSFNTYKRIKKTPLAKQDMIVNSIVQNEKKRQQNELNMIPSENYSSKAVLQAAGSVLMNKYAEGYPKKRYYQGNKNVDSAEILAIERAKKLFNAEHANVQPNSGSPANMAVYFALLQRGDKVLGMNLSHGGHLTHGSPVNFSGKYYNFIEYGVDKETGMLDMDKIRKLAEKEKPKLILSGFTAYPREIDFKEFHDIAQSVGAISMADISHIAGLIAGDSHPTPFPFTDVVTTTTHKTLRGPRSAIILCKKKFAKAIDKAVFPGLQGGPHEHTIAAKAVAFSEAMQPGFKVYAKQITKNAKALADKLISEGINLVSGGTDTHLILIDLIRTKSVGKKGMGKKAAVALENAGIITNCNTIPFDPSTPFKPSGVRLGTPILTTRGMKAAEMETIGKYMADIINNLDKKDIQKKIRKKVYDLCQQFPYY
;
A
#
# COMPACT_ATOMS: atom_id res chain seq x y z
N MET A 1 -25.29 -57.52 -38.18
CA MET A 1 -26.13 -57.20 -37.01
C MET A 1 -26.30 -55.70 -36.93
N LYS A 2 -27.53 -55.21 -37.08
CA LYS A 2 -27.94 -53.81 -36.95
C LYS A 2 -28.46 -53.58 -35.53
N THR A 3 -28.02 -52.52 -34.85
CA THR A 3 -28.77 -51.64 -33.93
C THR A 3 -27.78 -50.62 -33.31
N PRO A 4 -28.22 -49.42 -32.86
CA PRO A 4 -28.85 -48.38 -33.68
C PRO A 4 -28.23 -46.98 -33.48
N GLN A 5 -28.36 -46.12 -34.49
CA GLN A 5 -28.17 -44.67 -34.38
C GLN A 5 -29.14 -44.09 -33.33
N SER A 6 -28.61 -43.38 -32.34
CA SER A 6 -29.42 -42.53 -31.47
C SER A 6 -29.60 -41.16 -32.12
N LYS A 7 -30.86 -40.73 -32.18
CA LYS A 7 -31.34 -39.47 -32.73
C LYS A 7 -30.86 -38.33 -31.82
N THR A 8 -30.03 -37.43 -32.33
CA THR A 8 -29.85 -36.10 -31.74
C THR A 8 -31.00 -35.21 -32.19
N THR A 9 -31.99 -35.05 -31.32
CA THR A 9 -33.07 -34.09 -31.45
C THR A 9 -32.52 -32.68 -31.43
N SER A 10 -32.71 -31.97 -32.53
CA SER A 10 -32.54 -30.53 -32.68
C SER A 10 -33.66 -29.79 -31.94
N THR A 11 -33.48 -29.52 -30.66
CA THR A 11 -34.35 -28.60 -29.90
C THR A 11 -33.60 -28.09 -28.68
N THR A 12 -32.72 -27.10 -28.86
CA THR A 12 -32.21 -26.23 -27.77
C THR A 12 -31.39 -25.08 -28.35
N GLN A 13 -32.00 -24.28 -29.23
CA GLN A 13 -31.52 -22.91 -29.51
C GLN A 13 -32.54 -21.84 -29.12
N GLU A 14 -33.75 -22.21 -28.71
CA GLU A 14 -34.77 -21.26 -28.22
C GLU A 14 -34.96 -21.26 -26.69
N SER A 15 -34.31 -22.16 -25.93
CA SER A 15 -34.45 -22.20 -24.46
C SER A 15 -33.34 -21.48 -23.69
N ASN A 16 -32.25 -21.08 -24.35
CA ASN A 16 -31.11 -20.42 -23.69
C ASN A 16 -31.12 -18.88 -23.83
N SER A 17 -32.07 -18.30 -24.57
CA SER A 17 -32.24 -16.83 -24.63
C SER A 17 -33.18 -16.27 -23.57
N LYS A 18 -33.87 -17.14 -22.80
CA LYS A 18 -34.75 -16.72 -21.69
C LYS A 18 -34.05 -16.67 -20.32
N TYR A 19 -32.82 -17.18 -20.22
CA TYR A 19 -31.98 -17.09 -19.01
C TYR A 19 -30.92 -15.97 -19.07
N LEU A 20 -30.93 -15.17 -20.14
CA LEU A 20 -30.13 -13.97 -20.28
C LEU A 20 -31.10 -12.79 -20.29
N TYR A 21 -31.05 -11.96 -19.23
CA TYR A 21 -31.86 -10.76 -19.02
C TYR A 21 -33.31 -10.99 -18.54
N GLU A 22 -33.48 -11.67 -17.40
CA GLU A 22 -34.26 -10.99 -16.36
C GLU A 22 -33.28 -10.07 -15.64
N VAL A 23 -33.42 -8.77 -15.89
CA VAL A 23 -32.80 -7.75 -15.05
C VAL A 23 -33.37 -7.97 -13.66
N ASN A 24 -32.65 -8.69 -12.80
CA ASN A 24 -32.86 -8.56 -11.36
C ASN A 24 -32.81 -7.06 -11.10
N LYS A 25 -33.96 -6.45 -10.84
CA LYS A 25 -34.02 -5.08 -10.32
C LYS A 25 -33.13 -5.09 -9.09
N MET A 26 -31.95 -4.48 -9.19
CA MET A 26 -31.05 -4.43 -8.04
C MET A 26 -31.75 -3.60 -6.97
N THR A 27 -31.97 -4.21 -5.80
CA THR A 27 -32.49 -3.51 -4.62
C THR A 27 -31.64 -2.30 -4.31
N GLU A 28 -32.27 -1.13 -4.27
CA GLU A 28 -31.62 0.14 -3.95
C GLU A 28 -31.56 0.32 -2.43
N ILE A 29 -30.34 0.47 -1.88
CA ILE A 29 -30.17 0.76 -0.45
C ILE A 29 -30.06 2.26 -0.25
N ILE A 30 -30.91 2.83 0.60
CA ILE A 30 -31.04 4.27 0.78
C ILE A 30 -30.76 4.60 2.25
N VAL A 31 -29.78 5.44 2.53
CA VAL A 31 -29.69 6.07 3.85
C VAL A 31 -30.52 7.34 3.82
N ILE A 32 -31.44 7.48 4.77
CA ILE A 32 -32.24 8.69 4.96
C ILE A 32 -31.97 9.28 6.33
N VAL A 33 -31.63 10.56 6.37
CA VAL A 33 -31.25 11.24 7.61
C VAL A 33 -31.47 12.76 7.54
N ALA A 34 -31.85 13.34 8.67
CA ALA A 34 -31.84 14.78 8.89
C ALA A 34 -30.68 15.17 9.82
N VAL A 35 -29.89 16.17 9.41
CA VAL A 35 -28.64 16.55 10.07
C VAL A 35 -28.59 18.07 10.26
N ALA A 36 -28.29 18.49 11.49
CA ALA A 36 -28.06 19.88 11.84
C ALA A 36 -26.73 20.41 11.30
N LYS A 37 -26.56 21.75 11.32
CA LYS A 37 -25.36 22.42 10.76
C LYS A 37 -24.04 21.97 11.40
N ASP A 38 -24.09 21.57 12.67
CA ASP A 38 -23.00 21.05 13.48
C ASP A 38 -22.88 19.51 13.45
N ASN A 39 -23.57 18.86 12.52
CA ASN A 39 -23.72 17.41 12.38
C ASN A 39 -24.52 16.71 13.49
N THR A 40 -25.22 17.46 14.35
CA THR A 40 -26.10 16.86 15.37
C THR A 40 -27.26 16.10 14.73
N ILE A 41 -27.56 14.89 15.24
CA ILE A 41 -28.71 14.07 14.84
C ILE A 41 -29.57 13.59 16.01
N GLY A 42 -29.09 13.72 17.25
CA GLY A 42 -29.80 13.25 18.43
C GLY A 42 -29.34 13.95 19.71
N LYS A 43 -30.27 14.03 20.67
CA LYS A 43 -30.04 14.43 22.05
C LYS A 43 -30.96 13.64 22.97
N ASP A 44 -30.42 13.04 24.05
CA ASP A 44 -31.22 12.37 25.08
C ASP A 44 -32.20 11.31 24.50
N ASN A 45 -31.76 10.59 23.46
CA ASN A 45 -32.55 9.62 22.69
C ASN A 45 -33.78 10.21 21.96
N ASP A 46 -33.71 11.47 21.53
CA ASP A 46 -34.73 12.14 20.72
C ASP A 46 -34.07 13.03 19.63
N ILE A 47 -34.85 13.40 18.63
CA ILE A 47 -34.48 14.38 17.60
C ILE A 47 -34.59 15.79 18.22
N PRO A 48 -33.54 16.63 18.19
CA PRO A 48 -33.54 17.94 18.86
C PRO A 48 -34.53 18.98 18.30
N TRP A 49 -35.11 18.74 17.13
CA TRP A 49 -36.01 19.63 16.42
C TRP A 49 -37.38 19.00 16.17
N ARG A 50 -38.36 19.85 15.85
CA ARG A 50 -39.70 19.45 15.40
C ARG A 50 -40.13 20.26 14.17
N ILE A 51 -39.66 19.84 12.99
CA ILE A 51 -39.95 20.47 11.69
C ILE A 51 -40.90 19.56 10.91
N SER A 52 -42.14 20.01 10.67
CA SER A 52 -43.20 19.15 10.11
C SER A 52 -42.92 18.67 8.69
N GLU A 53 -42.30 19.51 7.87
CA GLU A 53 -41.95 19.24 6.49
C GLU A 53 -40.90 18.13 6.36
N ASP A 54 -39.91 18.09 7.26
CA ASP A 54 -38.89 17.02 7.32
C ASP A 54 -39.50 15.66 7.69
N PHE A 55 -40.37 15.63 8.71
CA PHE A 55 -41.08 14.40 9.07
C PHE A 55 -42.00 13.91 7.95
N GLN A 56 -42.66 14.84 7.25
CA GLN A 56 -43.51 14.51 6.11
C GLN A 56 -42.68 13.93 4.97
N HIS A 57 -41.52 14.53 4.65
CA HIS A 57 -40.59 14.02 3.66
C HIS A 57 -40.10 12.61 4.01
N PHE A 58 -39.65 12.39 5.26
CA PHE A 58 -39.25 11.06 5.73
C PHE A 58 -40.37 10.02 5.55
N LYS A 59 -41.61 10.38 5.91
CA LYS A 59 -42.77 9.50 5.75
C LYS A 59 -43.05 9.18 4.28
N GLU A 60 -43.03 10.19 3.41
CA GLU A 60 -43.27 10.03 1.98
C GLU A 60 -42.21 9.15 1.30
N GLN A 61 -40.94 9.31 1.67
CA GLN A 61 -39.86 8.48 1.11
C GLN A 61 -39.94 7.02 1.58
N THR A 62 -40.25 6.80 2.86
CA THR A 62 -40.10 5.47 3.47
C THR A 62 -41.34 4.59 3.40
N THR A 63 -42.54 5.14 3.24
CA THR A 63 -43.80 4.37 3.26
C THR A 63 -43.83 3.31 2.16
N GLY A 64 -44.22 2.08 2.51
CA GLY A 64 -44.26 0.95 1.57
C GLY A 64 -42.92 0.21 1.41
N HIS A 65 -41.88 0.60 2.14
CA HIS A 65 -40.55 0.00 2.07
C HIS A 65 -40.04 -0.43 3.46
N PRO A 66 -39.15 -1.45 3.54
CA PRO A 66 -38.49 -1.81 4.79
C PRO A 66 -37.61 -0.69 5.34
N CYS A 67 -37.69 -0.47 6.64
CA CYS A 67 -36.86 0.48 7.39
C CYS A 67 -36.01 -0.28 8.41
N ILE A 68 -34.69 -0.31 8.21
CA ILE A 68 -33.72 -0.89 9.14
C ILE A 68 -33.25 0.21 10.10
N MET A 69 -33.42 -0.03 11.40
CA MET A 69 -33.02 0.90 12.45
C MET A 69 -32.48 0.19 13.70
N GLY A 70 -31.80 0.93 14.57
CA GLY A 70 -31.35 0.41 15.86
C GLY A 70 -32.47 0.40 16.90
N ASP A 71 -32.35 -0.46 17.91
CA ASP A 71 -33.26 -0.54 19.06
C ASP A 71 -33.57 0.82 19.71
N LYS A 72 -32.54 1.62 20.02
CA LYS A 72 -32.73 2.96 20.64
C LYS A 72 -33.55 3.91 19.77
N THR A 73 -33.34 3.87 18.46
CA THR A 73 -34.14 4.66 17.50
C THR A 73 -35.58 4.18 17.48
N TYR A 74 -35.80 2.88 17.48
CA TYR A 74 -37.13 2.31 17.53
C TYR A 74 -37.85 2.72 18.83
N GLU A 75 -37.17 2.65 19.98
CA GLU A 75 -37.70 3.07 21.28
C GLU A 75 -38.07 4.56 21.32
N SER A 76 -37.31 5.41 20.63
CA SER A 76 -37.57 6.86 20.56
C SER A 76 -38.77 7.26 19.70
N LEU A 77 -39.36 6.33 18.94
CA LEU A 77 -40.52 6.63 18.11
C LEU A 77 -41.72 7.05 18.99
N PRO A 78 -42.54 8.04 18.57
CA PRO A 78 -43.78 8.38 19.25
C PRO A 78 -44.74 7.19 19.34
N ASP A 79 -45.47 7.03 20.45
CA ASP A 79 -46.35 5.87 20.66
C ASP A 79 -47.45 5.74 19.59
N ASN A 80 -47.92 6.86 19.03
CA ASN A 80 -48.88 6.87 17.94
C ASN A 80 -48.28 6.54 16.56
N ALA A 81 -46.96 6.31 16.49
CA ALA A 81 -46.20 6.02 15.28
C ALA A 81 -45.23 4.84 15.46
N LYS A 82 -45.33 4.08 16.56
CA LYS A 82 -44.49 2.94 16.90
C LYS A 82 -45.32 1.65 16.85
N PRO A 83 -45.01 0.67 15.98
CA PRO A 83 -44.03 0.71 14.90
C PRO A 83 -44.45 1.70 13.79
N LEU A 84 -43.49 2.09 12.93
CA LEU A 84 -43.73 3.03 11.83
C LEU A 84 -44.86 2.51 10.90
N PRO A 85 -46.00 3.21 10.78
CA PRO A 85 -47.14 2.69 10.03
C PRO A 85 -46.85 2.53 8.54
N GLY A 86 -47.38 1.47 7.92
CA GLY A 86 -47.27 1.21 6.48
C GLY A 86 -45.87 0.80 6.00
N ARG A 87 -45.01 0.35 6.92
CA ARG A 87 -43.61 -0.03 6.68
C ARG A 87 -43.27 -1.31 7.41
N GLU A 88 -42.39 -2.12 6.83
CA GLU A 88 -41.76 -3.19 7.58
C GLU A 88 -40.68 -2.60 8.49
N ASN A 89 -40.85 -2.77 9.80
CA ASN A 89 -39.93 -2.22 10.80
C ASN A 89 -38.91 -3.30 11.15
N ILE A 90 -37.66 -3.10 10.73
CA ILE A 90 -36.57 -4.03 10.99
C ILE A 90 -35.67 -3.43 12.07
N VAL A 91 -35.58 -4.10 13.21
CA VAL A 91 -34.87 -3.59 14.39
C VAL A 91 -33.59 -4.38 14.63
N LEU A 92 -32.47 -3.66 14.73
CA LEU A 92 -31.16 -4.20 15.04
C LEU A 92 -30.83 -3.99 16.51
N THR A 93 -30.51 -5.09 17.20
CA THR A 93 -30.16 -5.07 18.62
C THR A 93 -29.11 -6.13 18.94
N PHE A 94 -28.33 -5.90 20.00
CA PHE A 94 -27.44 -6.91 20.57
C PHE A 94 -28.13 -7.77 21.65
N ASP A 95 -29.29 -7.34 22.14
CA ASP A 95 -30.08 -8.09 23.10
C ASP A 95 -30.87 -9.19 22.36
N LYS A 96 -30.63 -10.43 22.72
CA LYS A 96 -31.27 -11.59 22.08
C LYS A 96 -32.70 -11.82 22.54
N ASP A 97 -33.07 -11.23 23.68
CA ASP A 97 -34.39 -11.38 24.26
C ASP A 97 -35.31 -10.20 23.88
N TYR A 98 -34.78 -9.18 23.21
CA TYR A 98 -35.53 -8.02 22.76
C TYR A 98 -36.28 -8.31 21.45
N ASN A 99 -37.61 -8.41 21.54
CA ASN A 99 -38.49 -8.71 20.43
C ASN A 99 -39.78 -7.87 20.47
N PRO A 100 -39.71 -6.58 20.09
CA PRO A 100 -40.87 -5.69 20.16
C PRO A 100 -41.94 -6.07 19.12
N GLU A 101 -43.21 -5.93 19.52
CA GLU A 101 -44.35 -6.29 18.69
C GLU A 101 -44.40 -5.50 17.37
N GLY A 102 -44.74 -6.18 16.28
CA GLY A 102 -44.84 -5.57 14.95
C GLY A 102 -43.48 -5.26 14.28
N THR A 103 -42.40 -5.91 14.70
CA THR A 103 -41.06 -5.77 14.11
C THR A 103 -40.45 -7.09 13.69
N THR A 104 -39.47 -7.02 12.79
CA THR A 104 -38.57 -8.14 12.47
C THR A 104 -37.20 -7.83 13.07
N VAL A 105 -36.70 -8.69 13.95
CA VAL A 105 -35.44 -8.45 14.69
C VAL A 105 -34.25 -9.18 14.06
N PHE A 106 -33.11 -8.48 13.97
CA PHE A 106 -31.83 -9.06 13.58
C PHE A 106 -30.70 -8.61 14.53
N HIS A 107 -29.66 -9.43 14.63
CA HIS A 107 -28.45 -9.13 15.42
C HIS A 107 -27.22 -8.84 14.55
N ASP A 108 -27.40 -8.82 13.24
CA ASP A 108 -26.37 -8.54 12.24
C ASP A 108 -26.97 -7.71 11.11
N PHE A 109 -26.33 -6.58 10.81
CA PHE A 109 -26.80 -5.62 9.82
C PHE A 109 -26.84 -6.21 8.40
N TYR A 110 -25.85 -7.02 8.02
CA TYR A 110 -25.78 -7.59 6.68
C TYR A 110 -26.80 -8.71 6.48
N LYS A 111 -27.12 -9.47 7.55
CA LYS A 111 -28.23 -10.45 7.51
C LYS A 111 -29.59 -9.79 7.35
N ALA A 112 -29.83 -8.65 8.00
CA ALA A 112 -31.06 -7.88 7.80
C ALA A 112 -31.20 -7.39 6.34
N LEU A 113 -30.09 -6.96 5.73
CA LEU A 113 -30.06 -6.58 4.31
C LEU A 113 -30.30 -7.77 3.37
N GLU A 114 -29.68 -8.92 3.65
CA GLU A 114 -29.87 -10.15 2.90
C GLU A 114 -31.34 -10.58 2.94
N TYR A 115 -31.96 -10.59 4.12
CA TYR A 115 -33.39 -10.86 4.30
C TYR A 115 -34.29 -9.99 3.41
N CYS A 116 -34.05 -8.67 3.37
CA CYS A 116 -34.82 -7.77 2.53
C CYS A 116 -34.62 -8.06 1.04
N LYS A 117 -33.39 -8.35 0.62
CA LYS A 117 -33.06 -8.67 -0.78
C LYS A 117 -33.69 -9.98 -1.22
N ASP A 118 -33.67 -11.00 -0.35
CA ASP A 118 -34.26 -12.31 -0.61
C ASP A 118 -35.79 -12.23 -0.73
N LYS A 119 -36.42 -11.27 -0.06
CA LYS A 119 -37.84 -10.93 -0.24
C LYS A 119 -38.15 -10.19 -1.54
N GLY A 120 -37.14 -9.80 -2.31
CA GLY A 120 -37.31 -9.08 -3.57
C GLY A 120 -37.67 -7.60 -3.41
N GLU A 121 -37.31 -7.00 -2.28
CA GLU A 121 -37.60 -5.58 -2.01
C GLU A 121 -36.88 -4.66 -3.01
N GLU A 122 -37.58 -3.68 -3.56
CA GLU A 122 -36.99 -2.74 -4.54
C GLU A 122 -36.13 -1.66 -3.86
N LYS A 123 -36.53 -1.23 -2.67
CA LYS A 123 -35.84 -0.20 -1.88
C LYS A 123 -35.77 -0.60 -0.41
N ILE A 124 -34.63 -0.37 0.21
CA ILE A 124 -34.43 -0.56 1.66
C ILE A 124 -33.95 0.75 2.25
N PHE A 125 -34.63 1.25 3.27
CA PHE A 125 -34.23 2.47 3.97
C PHE A 125 -33.46 2.15 5.25
N ILE A 126 -32.31 2.80 5.41
CA ILE A 126 -31.50 2.77 6.62
C ILE A 126 -31.72 4.07 7.38
N THR A 127 -32.17 3.96 8.63
CA THR A 127 -32.44 5.09 9.53
C THR A 127 -31.94 4.79 10.93
N GLY A 128 -31.69 5.82 11.74
CA GLY A 128 -31.50 5.68 13.18
C GLY A 128 -30.24 6.32 13.77
N GLY A 129 -29.47 5.58 14.56
CA GLY A 129 -28.33 6.13 15.28
C GLY A 129 -27.02 6.12 14.48
N ALA A 130 -26.00 6.83 14.99
CA ALA A 130 -24.69 6.96 14.35
C ALA A 130 -24.02 5.61 13.98
N THR A 131 -24.22 4.56 14.77
CA THR A 131 -23.71 3.22 14.47
C THR A 131 -24.37 2.61 13.23
N ILE A 132 -25.69 2.71 13.13
CA ILE A 132 -26.46 2.17 12.00
C ILE A 132 -26.12 2.96 10.73
N TYR A 133 -26.02 4.28 10.84
CA TYR A 133 -25.60 5.12 9.71
C TYR A 133 -24.20 4.81 9.22
N ARG A 134 -23.25 4.53 10.11
CA ARG A 134 -21.89 4.13 9.70
C ARG A 134 -21.91 2.86 8.85
N LEU A 135 -22.70 1.86 9.24
CA LEU A 135 -22.86 0.61 8.49
C LEU A 135 -23.61 0.85 7.17
N GLY A 136 -24.70 1.62 7.20
CA GLY A 136 -25.48 1.99 6.02
C GLY A 136 -24.67 2.74 4.97
N MET A 137 -23.86 3.71 5.39
CA MET A 137 -23.00 4.49 4.51
C MET A 137 -21.96 3.67 3.74
N GLU A 138 -21.63 2.45 4.16
CA GLU A 138 -20.71 1.58 3.40
C GLU A 138 -21.41 0.92 2.20
N VAL A 139 -22.72 0.71 2.29
CA VAL A 139 -23.48 -0.11 1.35
C VAL A 139 -24.53 0.66 0.56
N ALA A 140 -24.96 1.83 1.03
CA ALA A 140 -26.03 2.62 0.42
C ALA A 140 -25.70 3.02 -1.02
N ASP A 141 -26.68 2.95 -1.92
CA ASP A 141 -26.59 3.44 -3.29
C ASP A 141 -27.07 4.90 -3.38
N THR A 142 -27.95 5.30 -2.46
CA THR A 142 -28.52 6.66 -2.39
C THR A 142 -28.44 7.21 -0.97
N PHE A 143 -28.21 8.52 -0.89
CA PHE A 143 -28.17 9.28 0.34
C PHE A 143 -29.23 10.39 0.26
N GLU A 144 -30.31 10.25 1.02
CA GLU A 144 -31.36 11.26 1.16
C GLU A 144 -31.10 12.06 2.44
N LEU A 145 -30.57 13.28 2.28
CA LEU A 145 -30.10 14.11 3.37
C LEU A 145 -30.98 15.37 3.50
N THR A 146 -31.67 15.50 4.63
CA THR A 146 -32.17 16.80 5.07
C THR A 146 -31.03 17.55 5.78
N LYS A 147 -30.58 18.68 5.22
CA LYS A 147 -29.56 19.53 5.84
C LYS A 147 -30.22 20.75 6.47
N ILE A 148 -30.17 20.84 7.79
CA ILE A 148 -30.80 21.92 8.56
C ILE A 148 -29.78 23.01 8.84
N ASP A 149 -30.03 24.25 8.41
CA ASP A 149 -29.13 25.38 8.61
C ASP A 149 -29.32 26.02 10.00
N LYS A 150 -29.24 25.18 11.04
CA LYS A 150 -29.29 25.56 12.45
C LYS A 150 -28.45 24.57 13.27
N GLU A 151 -27.77 25.08 14.28
CA GLU A 151 -27.03 24.26 15.25
C GLU A 151 -27.96 23.88 16.41
N TYR A 152 -27.81 22.65 16.93
CA TYR A 152 -28.59 22.17 18.07
C TYR A 152 -27.66 21.55 19.10
N LYS A 153 -27.97 21.71 20.39
CA LYS A 153 -27.26 20.93 21.42
C LYS A 153 -27.55 19.45 21.18
N GLY A 154 -26.51 18.65 20.98
CA GLY A 154 -26.60 17.21 20.71
C GLY A 154 -25.55 16.37 21.44
N ASP A 155 -25.86 15.08 21.62
CA ASP A 155 -24.94 14.06 22.13
C ASP A 155 -24.66 12.95 21.10
N VAL A 156 -25.46 12.87 20.03
CA VAL A 156 -25.25 11.98 18.89
C VAL A 156 -25.05 12.82 17.63
N PHE A 157 -23.92 12.56 16.95
CA PHE A 157 -23.52 13.24 15.72
C PHE A 157 -23.50 12.27 14.54
N TYR A 158 -23.84 12.78 13.36
CA TYR A 158 -23.74 12.02 12.13
C TYR A 158 -22.28 11.68 11.80
N PRO A 159 -21.95 10.46 11.34
CA PRO A 159 -20.60 10.13 10.90
C PRO A 159 -20.11 11.03 9.76
N GLU A 160 -18.81 11.34 9.71
CA GLU A 160 -18.22 12.14 8.64
C GLU A 160 -18.45 11.48 7.26
N ILE A 161 -18.97 12.27 6.30
CA ILE A 161 -19.29 11.79 4.95
C ILE A 161 -18.12 12.10 4.00
N ASN A 162 -17.62 11.06 3.33
CA ASN A 162 -16.69 11.21 2.21
C ASN A 162 -17.44 11.59 0.93
N TRP A 163 -17.65 12.89 0.70
CA TRP A 163 -18.41 13.41 -0.44
C TRP A 163 -17.83 13.04 -1.81
N ASP A 164 -16.56 12.65 -1.91
CA ASP A 164 -15.93 12.20 -3.16
C ASP A 164 -16.54 10.89 -3.70
N GLU A 165 -17.31 10.16 -2.89
CA GLU A 165 -18.02 8.94 -3.30
C GLU A 165 -19.44 9.21 -3.80
N TRP A 166 -19.91 10.45 -3.71
CA TRP A 166 -21.30 10.82 -3.91
C TRP A 166 -21.42 11.94 -4.94
N LYS A 167 -22.41 11.81 -5.81
CA LYS A 167 -22.80 12.87 -6.74
C LYS A 167 -24.13 13.43 -6.27
N LEU A 168 -24.16 14.73 -6.00
CA LEU A 168 -25.42 15.46 -5.77
C LEU A 168 -26.25 15.40 -7.06
N GLU A 169 -27.46 14.85 -6.97
CA GLU A 169 -28.40 14.79 -8.09
C GLU A 169 -29.51 15.83 -7.97
N LYS A 170 -29.97 16.10 -6.75
CA LYS A 170 -31.12 16.97 -6.51
C LYS A 170 -30.93 17.72 -5.19
N THR A 171 -31.31 19.00 -5.19
CA THR A 171 -31.47 19.83 -3.99
C THR A 171 -32.80 20.55 -4.07
N GLU A 172 -33.57 20.51 -2.99
CA GLU A 172 -34.80 21.28 -2.79
C GLU A 172 -34.64 22.11 -1.52
N GLU A 173 -34.76 23.42 -1.64
CA GLU A 173 -34.62 24.36 -0.52
C GLU A 173 -35.99 24.65 0.10
N HIS A 174 -36.07 24.65 1.43
CA HIS A 174 -37.29 24.82 2.19
C HIS A 174 -37.08 25.73 3.40
N GLU A 175 -38.19 26.29 3.89
CA GLU A 175 -38.27 27.01 5.16
C GLU A 175 -39.45 26.43 5.94
N GLY A 176 -39.25 26.19 7.24
CA GLY A 176 -40.28 25.67 8.15
C GLY A 176 -40.15 26.28 9.54
N ILE A 177 -41.02 25.84 10.46
CA ILE A 177 -40.99 26.28 11.86
C ILE A 177 -40.55 25.10 12.73
N ASP A 178 -39.53 25.30 13.55
CA ASP A 178 -39.16 24.34 14.59
C ASP A 178 -40.09 24.52 15.79
N LYS A 179 -41.03 23.60 15.98
CA LYS A 179 -42.06 23.67 17.04
C LYS A 179 -41.50 23.62 18.46
N ASN A 180 -40.25 23.19 18.64
CA ASN A 180 -39.60 23.24 19.96
C ASN A 180 -39.22 24.67 20.36
N THR A 181 -38.95 25.54 19.38
CA THR A 181 -38.43 26.91 19.61
C THR A 181 -39.33 28.02 19.07
N ASP A 182 -40.32 27.68 18.25
CA ASP A 182 -41.17 28.62 17.49
C ASP A 182 -40.38 29.54 16.54
N GLU A 183 -39.20 29.09 16.13
CA GLU A 183 -38.31 29.82 15.22
C GLU A 183 -38.40 29.30 13.79
N LYS A 184 -38.23 30.21 12.82
CA LYS A 184 -38.05 29.87 11.41
C LYS A 184 -36.70 29.21 11.19
N VAL A 185 -36.69 28.09 10.47
CA VAL A 185 -35.48 27.33 10.15
C VAL A 185 -35.45 27.03 8.65
N LYS A 186 -34.31 27.29 8.03
CA LYS A 186 -34.03 26.91 6.64
C LYS A 186 -33.41 25.53 6.61
N PHE A 187 -33.81 24.72 5.63
CA PHE A 187 -33.23 23.40 5.42
C PHE A 187 -33.38 23.00 3.95
N SER A 188 -32.61 22.00 3.52
CA SER A 188 -32.73 21.45 2.17
C SER A 188 -32.80 19.94 2.15
N PHE A 189 -33.64 19.40 1.27
CA PHE A 189 -33.63 17.98 0.92
C PHE A 189 -32.64 17.76 -0.21
N ASN A 190 -31.64 16.91 0.02
CA ASN A 190 -30.57 16.65 -0.91
C ASN A 190 -30.51 15.16 -1.22
N THR A 191 -30.65 14.82 -2.50
CA THR A 191 -30.47 13.45 -2.99
C THR A 191 -29.08 13.32 -3.58
N TYR A 192 -28.27 12.42 -3.03
CA TYR A 192 -26.99 12.04 -3.60
C TYR A 192 -27.04 10.59 -4.09
N LYS A 193 -26.49 10.32 -5.27
CA LYS A 193 -26.23 8.95 -5.73
C LYS A 193 -24.78 8.60 -5.52
N ARG A 194 -24.52 7.38 -5.07
CA ARG A 194 -23.16 6.87 -5.01
C ARG A 194 -22.60 6.79 -6.41
N ILE A 195 -21.41 7.33 -6.61
CA ILE A 195 -20.65 7.13 -7.84
C ILE A 195 -20.43 5.62 -8.00
N LYS A 196 -20.84 5.06 -9.15
CA LYS A 196 -20.98 3.61 -9.39
C LYS A 196 -19.90 2.79 -8.66
N LYS A 197 -20.33 1.87 -7.78
CA LYS A 197 -19.46 0.90 -7.09
C LYS A 197 -18.51 0.24 -8.10
N THR A 198 -17.23 0.19 -7.75
CA THR A 198 -16.21 -0.48 -8.58
C THR A 198 -16.60 -1.95 -8.76
N PRO A 199 -16.16 -2.63 -9.85
CA PRO A 199 -16.41 -4.06 -10.01
C PRO A 199 -15.98 -4.89 -8.78
N LEU A 200 -14.86 -4.52 -8.15
CA LEU A 200 -14.40 -5.14 -6.90
C LEU A 200 -15.42 -4.98 -5.78
N ALA A 201 -15.90 -3.76 -5.51
CA ALA A 201 -16.88 -3.53 -4.45
C ALA A 201 -18.22 -4.25 -4.70
N LYS A 202 -18.57 -4.52 -5.96
CA LYS A 202 -19.76 -5.32 -6.31
C LYS A 202 -19.55 -6.82 -6.11
N GLN A 203 -18.35 -7.32 -6.42
CA GLN A 203 -18.05 -8.76 -6.40
C GLN A 203 -17.55 -9.24 -5.04
N ASP A 204 -16.77 -8.44 -4.34
CA ASP A 204 -16.15 -8.78 -3.05
C ASP A 204 -15.98 -7.52 -2.17
N MET A 205 -16.98 -7.27 -1.32
CA MET A 205 -16.97 -6.14 -0.39
C MET A 205 -15.89 -6.26 0.70
N ILE A 206 -15.50 -7.49 1.07
CA ILE A 206 -14.49 -7.73 2.11
C ILE A 206 -13.12 -7.33 1.57
N VAL A 207 -12.76 -7.78 0.37
CA VAL A 207 -11.50 -7.38 -0.26
C VAL A 207 -11.50 -5.88 -0.55
N ASN A 208 -12.63 -5.31 -0.98
CA ASN A 208 -12.73 -3.86 -1.15
C ASN A 208 -12.45 -3.11 0.16
N SER A 209 -13.01 -3.54 1.29
CA SER A 209 -12.79 -2.86 2.58
C SER A 209 -11.33 -2.94 3.03
N ILE A 210 -10.65 -4.07 2.81
CA ILE A 210 -9.20 -4.21 3.06
C ILE A 210 -8.40 -3.19 2.22
N VAL A 211 -8.72 -3.05 0.94
CA VAL A 211 -8.07 -2.07 0.05
C VAL A 211 -8.32 -0.64 0.52
N GLN A 212 -9.55 -0.29 0.89
CA GLN A 212 -9.86 1.05 1.40
C GLN A 212 -9.17 1.34 2.74
N ASN A 213 -9.09 0.36 3.64
CA ASN A 213 -8.42 0.51 4.92
C ASN A 213 -6.92 0.70 4.76
N GLU A 214 -6.27 -0.02 3.85
CA GLU A 214 -4.84 0.20 3.55
C GLU A 214 -4.61 1.57 2.90
N LYS A 215 -5.51 2.02 2.00
CA LYS A 215 -5.46 3.39 1.44
C LYS A 215 -5.54 4.44 2.56
N LYS A 216 -6.48 4.29 3.49
CA LYS A 216 -6.62 5.19 4.66
C LYS A 216 -5.37 5.17 5.53
N ARG A 217 -4.79 4.00 5.78
CA ARG A 217 -3.54 3.87 6.55
C ARG A 217 -2.38 4.60 5.87
N GLN A 218 -2.16 4.36 4.57
CA GLN A 218 -1.11 5.03 3.80
C GLN A 218 -1.27 6.56 3.74
N GLN A 219 -2.51 7.05 3.68
CA GLN A 219 -2.81 8.48 3.72
C GLN A 219 -2.46 9.10 5.09
N ASN A 220 -2.83 8.41 6.17
CA ASN A 220 -2.89 9.01 7.51
C ASN A 220 -1.65 8.74 8.37
N GLU A 221 -0.71 7.91 7.91
CA GLU A 221 0.51 7.56 8.65
C GLU A 221 1.79 7.92 7.88
N LEU A 222 2.88 8.15 8.61
CA LEU A 222 4.21 8.37 8.04
C LEU A 222 4.88 7.02 7.80
N ASN A 223 4.73 6.49 6.58
CA ASN A 223 5.41 5.26 6.21
C ASN A 223 6.86 5.52 5.83
N MET A 224 7.79 5.07 6.67
CA MET A 224 9.22 5.33 6.57
C MET A 224 10.04 4.06 6.38
N ILE A 225 9.43 2.95 5.91
CA ILE A 225 10.17 1.76 5.52
C ILE A 225 10.98 2.08 4.24
N PRO A 226 12.33 2.02 4.25
CA PRO A 226 13.17 2.53 3.15
C PRO A 226 13.08 1.72 1.85
N SER A 227 12.48 0.53 1.91
CA SER A 227 12.24 -0.34 0.76
C SER A 227 10.85 -0.17 0.14
N GLU A 228 10.02 0.72 0.68
CA GLU A 228 8.68 0.98 0.16
C GLU A 228 8.63 2.33 -0.57
N ASN A 229 7.67 2.44 -1.48
CA ASN A 229 7.36 3.68 -2.20
C ASN A 229 5.92 3.61 -2.73
N TYR A 230 5.38 4.76 -3.13
CA TYR A 230 4.08 4.85 -3.79
C TYR A 230 4.28 5.04 -5.29
N SER A 231 3.87 4.05 -6.07
CA SER A 231 3.86 4.15 -7.53
C SER A 231 2.84 5.19 -8.00
N SER A 232 3.07 5.77 -9.17
CA SER A 232 2.11 6.67 -9.80
C SER A 232 0.80 5.95 -10.16
N LYS A 233 -0.29 6.71 -10.31
CA LYS A 233 -1.57 6.17 -10.82
C LYS A 233 -1.40 5.50 -12.19
N ALA A 234 -0.51 6.02 -13.05
CA ALA A 234 -0.22 5.44 -14.35
C ALA A 234 0.45 4.06 -14.25
N VAL A 235 1.39 3.89 -13.31
CA VAL A 235 2.01 2.58 -13.04
C VAL A 235 0.97 1.58 -12.50
N LEU A 236 0.10 2.01 -11.58
CA LEU A 236 -0.98 1.16 -11.06
C LEU A 236 -1.97 0.74 -12.15
N GLN A 237 -2.36 1.68 -13.03
CA GLN A 237 -3.27 1.41 -14.14
C GLN A 237 -2.68 0.39 -15.13
N ALA A 238 -1.39 0.50 -15.46
CA ALA A 238 -0.72 -0.47 -16.32
C ALA A 238 -0.62 -1.86 -15.66
N ALA A 239 -0.32 -1.90 -14.36
CA ALA A 239 -0.22 -3.15 -13.59
C ALA A 239 -1.57 -3.88 -13.47
N GLY A 240 -2.68 -3.14 -13.35
CA GLY A 240 -4.04 -3.70 -13.30
C GLY A 240 -4.71 -3.89 -14.66
N SER A 241 -3.94 -3.94 -15.76
CA SER A 241 -4.48 -3.96 -17.12
C SER A 241 -4.71 -5.37 -17.69
N VAL A 242 -5.41 -5.44 -18.82
CA VAL A 242 -5.72 -6.68 -19.56
C VAL A 242 -4.48 -7.44 -20.05
N LEU A 243 -3.28 -6.84 -20.01
CA LEU A 243 -2.02 -7.53 -20.31
C LEU A 243 -1.75 -8.69 -19.34
N MET A 244 -2.39 -8.71 -18.17
CA MET A 244 -2.36 -9.84 -17.24
C MET A 244 -2.90 -11.14 -17.84
N ASN A 245 -3.74 -11.06 -18.86
CA ASN A 245 -4.36 -12.24 -19.49
C ASN A 245 -3.44 -12.91 -20.52
N LYS A 246 -2.34 -12.26 -20.95
CA LYS A 246 -1.51 -12.77 -22.04
C LYS A 246 -0.38 -13.67 -21.54
N TYR A 247 -0.38 -14.90 -22.01
CA TYR A 247 0.75 -15.83 -21.85
C TYR A 247 1.77 -15.64 -22.98
N ALA A 248 3.02 -15.33 -22.65
CA ALA A 248 4.04 -14.85 -23.62
C ALA A 248 5.45 -15.45 -23.39
N GLU A 249 5.54 -16.75 -23.11
CA GLU A 249 6.83 -17.42 -22.94
C GLU A 249 7.80 -17.23 -24.12
N GLY A 250 9.08 -17.10 -23.78
CA GLY A 250 10.14 -16.68 -24.69
C GLY A 250 10.45 -15.20 -24.59
N TYR A 251 11.00 -14.64 -25.66
CA TYR A 251 11.41 -13.24 -25.75
C TYR A 251 10.76 -12.58 -26.98
N PRO A 252 10.73 -11.23 -27.06
CA PRO A 252 10.13 -10.55 -28.21
C PRO A 252 10.65 -11.10 -29.54
N LYS A 253 9.73 -11.34 -30.49
CA LYS A 253 9.99 -11.98 -31.80
C LYS A 253 10.47 -13.45 -31.76
N LYS A 254 10.59 -14.06 -30.58
CA LYS A 254 10.98 -15.47 -30.36
C LYS A 254 10.11 -16.09 -29.25
N ARG A 255 8.80 -16.04 -29.46
CA ARG A 255 7.79 -16.54 -28.51
C ARG A 255 7.39 -17.98 -28.83
N TYR A 256 6.99 -18.70 -27.80
CA TYR A 256 6.46 -20.07 -27.91
C TYR A 256 4.99 -20.09 -28.36
N TYR A 257 4.28 -18.97 -28.18
CA TYR A 257 2.86 -18.83 -28.48
C TYR A 257 2.60 -17.67 -29.46
N GLN A 258 1.45 -17.70 -30.14
CA GLN A 258 1.00 -16.65 -31.06
C GLN A 258 0.32 -15.48 -30.31
N GLY A 259 -0.01 -14.41 -31.05
CA GLY A 259 -0.78 -13.26 -30.53
C GLY A 259 0.02 -12.27 -29.68
N ASN A 260 1.36 -12.25 -29.80
CA ASN A 260 2.23 -11.48 -28.90
C ASN A 260 2.62 -10.07 -29.41
N LYS A 261 2.07 -9.59 -30.54
CA LYS A 261 2.44 -8.30 -31.15
C LYS A 261 2.47 -7.12 -30.15
N ASN A 262 1.44 -7.01 -29.32
CA ASN A 262 1.29 -5.88 -28.40
C ASN A 262 2.18 -6.03 -27.15
N VAL A 263 2.27 -7.23 -26.58
CA VAL A 263 3.14 -7.50 -25.43
C VAL A 263 4.62 -7.42 -25.80
N ASP A 264 5.00 -7.88 -26.99
CA ASP A 264 6.34 -7.68 -27.54
C ASP A 264 6.69 -6.19 -27.63
N SER A 265 5.74 -5.35 -28.06
CA SER A 265 5.95 -3.90 -28.12
C SER A 265 6.18 -3.29 -26.72
N ALA A 266 5.42 -3.72 -25.72
CA ALA A 266 5.58 -3.28 -24.34
C ALA A 266 6.92 -3.75 -23.72
N GLU A 267 7.30 -5.01 -23.95
CA GLU A 267 8.56 -5.57 -23.45
C GLU A 267 9.78 -4.94 -24.12
N ILE A 268 9.77 -4.76 -25.44
CA ILE A 268 10.83 -4.05 -26.17
C ILE A 268 10.99 -2.63 -25.61
N LEU A 269 9.90 -1.90 -25.42
CA LEU A 269 9.94 -0.54 -24.87
C LEU A 269 10.51 -0.52 -23.45
N ALA A 270 10.16 -1.49 -22.61
CA ALA A 270 10.72 -1.62 -21.27
C ALA A 270 12.23 -1.89 -21.29
N ILE A 271 12.69 -2.77 -22.19
CA ILE A 271 14.12 -3.09 -22.39
C ILE A 271 14.88 -1.84 -22.86
N GLU A 272 14.39 -1.15 -23.88
CA GLU A 272 15.02 0.05 -24.43
C GLU A 272 15.14 1.17 -23.39
N ARG A 273 14.06 1.41 -22.62
CA ARG A 273 14.06 2.40 -21.54
C ARG A 273 15.01 2.02 -20.40
N ALA A 274 15.04 0.75 -19.99
CA ALA A 274 15.96 0.28 -18.96
C ALA A 274 17.43 0.46 -19.38
N LYS A 275 17.75 0.06 -20.62
CA LYS A 275 19.09 0.24 -21.20
C LYS A 275 19.50 1.71 -21.26
N LYS A 276 18.60 2.58 -21.71
CA LYS A 276 18.85 4.02 -21.79
C LYS A 276 19.02 4.66 -20.41
N LEU A 277 18.18 4.29 -19.44
CA LEU A 277 18.20 4.84 -18.09
C LEU A 277 19.49 4.53 -17.34
N PHE A 278 20.04 3.33 -17.55
CA PHE A 278 21.21 2.83 -16.83
C PHE A 278 22.47 2.69 -17.70
N ASN A 279 22.44 3.15 -18.95
CA ASN A 279 23.55 2.98 -19.90
C ASN A 279 24.05 1.52 -20.01
N ALA A 280 23.11 0.57 -20.12
CA ALA A 280 23.42 -0.86 -20.15
C ALA A 280 23.40 -1.44 -21.58
N GLU A 281 24.27 -2.43 -21.84
CA GLU A 281 24.34 -3.10 -23.14
C GLU A 281 23.15 -4.05 -23.38
N HIS A 282 22.70 -4.74 -22.32
CA HIS A 282 21.55 -5.65 -22.32
C HIS A 282 20.69 -5.45 -21.08
N ALA A 283 19.38 -5.68 -21.22
CA ALA A 283 18.43 -5.69 -20.11
C ALA A 283 17.45 -6.86 -20.27
N ASN A 284 17.36 -7.69 -19.24
CA ASN A 284 16.26 -8.64 -19.08
C ASN A 284 15.26 -8.06 -18.10
N VAL A 285 14.02 -7.85 -18.57
CA VAL A 285 12.94 -7.23 -17.80
C VAL A 285 11.89 -8.23 -17.34
N GLN A 286 12.14 -9.53 -17.41
CA GLN A 286 11.16 -10.54 -16.99
C GLN A 286 11.23 -11.01 -15.52
N PRO A 287 12.30 -10.79 -14.71
CA PRO A 287 12.33 -11.27 -13.33
C PRO A 287 11.15 -10.76 -12.49
N ASN A 288 10.48 -11.68 -11.80
CA ASN A 288 9.27 -11.37 -11.03
C ASN A 288 9.53 -10.49 -9.80
N SER A 289 10.74 -10.56 -9.22
CA SER A 289 11.18 -9.72 -8.10
C SER A 289 12.70 -9.78 -7.94
N GLY A 290 13.25 -9.05 -6.96
CA GLY A 290 14.71 -8.95 -6.74
C GLY A 290 15.38 -10.29 -6.42
N SER A 291 14.76 -11.10 -5.54
CA SER A 291 15.32 -12.40 -5.19
C SER A 291 15.39 -13.37 -6.38
N PRO A 292 14.31 -13.54 -7.20
CA PRO A 292 14.40 -14.24 -8.48
C PRO A 292 15.45 -13.69 -9.45
N ALA A 293 15.65 -12.37 -9.51
CA ALA A 293 16.68 -11.77 -10.36
C ALA A 293 18.09 -12.20 -9.94
N ASN A 294 18.42 -12.12 -8.64
CA ASN A 294 19.71 -12.59 -8.14
C ASN A 294 19.88 -14.11 -8.35
N MET A 295 18.81 -14.88 -8.17
CA MET A 295 18.82 -16.32 -8.43
C MET A 295 19.14 -16.64 -9.89
N ALA A 296 18.56 -15.90 -10.84
CA ALA A 296 18.84 -16.08 -12.27
C ALA A 296 20.29 -15.75 -12.63
N VAL A 297 20.89 -14.73 -12.01
CA VAL A 297 22.31 -14.42 -12.22
C VAL A 297 23.20 -15.55 -11.71
N TYR A 298 22.97 -16.02 -10.48
CA TYR A 298 23.78 -17.12 -9.93
C TYR A 298 23.59 -18.42 -10.70
N PHE A 299 22.35 -18.74 -11.11
CA PHE A 299 22.07 -19.91 -11.94
C PHE A 299 22.72 -19.83 -13.32
N ALA A 300 22.78 -18.64 -13.92
CA ALA A 300 23.40 -18.43 -15.22
C ALA A 300 24.93 -18.55 -15.19
N LEU A 301 25.57 -18.06 -14.12
CA LEU A 301 27.00 -17.73 -14.12
C LEU A 301 27.83 -18.56 -13.15
N LEU A 302 27.21 -19.30 -12.23
CA LEU A 302 27.87 -20.07 -11.19
C LEU A 302 27.44 -21.54 -11.21
N GLN A 303 28.33 -22.40 -10.74
CA GLN A 303 28.03 -23.77 -10.36
C GLN A 303 27.75 -23.84 -8.84
N ARG A 304 27.03 -24.87 -8.41
CA ARG A 304 26.81 -25.11 -6.97
C ARG A 304 28.16 -25.28 -6.27
N GLY A 305 28.31 -24.67 -5.09
CA GLY A 305 29.55 -24.66 -4.32
C GLY A 305 30.58 -23.63 -4.76
N ASP A 306 30.37 -22.92 -5.89
CA ASP A 306 31.25 -21.80 -6.25
C ASP A 306 31.30 -20.75 -5.14
N LYS A 307 32.49 -20.17 -4.96
CA LYS A 307 32.71 -19.11 -3.98
C LYS A 307 32.15 -17.78 -4.47
N VAL A 308 31.41 -17.10 -3.59
CA VAL A 308 30.88 -15.75 -3.84
C VAL A 308 31.28 -14.85 -2.67
N LEU A 309 31.81 -13.67 -2.95
CA LEU A 309 32.09 -12.66 -1.92
C LEU A 309 30.90 -11.69 -1.82
N GLY A 310 30.26 -11.62 -0.66
CA GLY A 310 29.04 -10.83 -0.44
C GLY A 310 28.99 -10.14 0.92
N MET A 311 28.14 -9.12 1.07
CA MET A 311 28.03 -8.39 2.34
C MET A 311 27.30 -9.23 3.39
N ASN A 312 27.87 -9.31 4.60
CA ASN A 312 27.23 -9.94 5.76
C ASN A 312 25.85 -9.33 6.04
N LEU A 313 24.85 -10.18 6.26
CA LEU A 313 23.45 -9.77 6.47
C LEU A 313 23.30 -8.83 7.67
N SER A 314 23.91 -9.14 8.81
CA SER A 314 23.84 -8.33 10.03
C SER A 314 24.55 -6.98 9.88
N HIS A 315 25.47 -6.85 8.91
CA HIS A 315 26.22 -5.62 8.67
C HIS A 315 25.60 -4.74 7.57
N GLY A 316 24.48 -5.17 6.98
CA GLY A 316 23.73 -4.40 5.99
C GLY A 316 23.43 -5.13 4.70
N GLY A 317 23.92 -6.36 4.51
CA GLY A 317 23.64 -7.19 3.34
C GLY A 317 22.16 -7.62 3.23
N HIS A 318 21.85 -8.37 2.17
CA HIS A 318 20.52 -8.93 1.94
C HIS A 318 20.51 -10.46 2.08
N LEU A 319 19.34 -11.06 2.29
CA LEU A 319 19.19 -12.51 2.38
C LEU A 319 19.76 -13.26 1.16
N THR A 320 19.64 -12.69 -0.04
CA THR A 320 20.15 -13.29 -1.29
C THR A 320 21.64 -13.05 -1.52
N HIS A 321 22.33 -12.45 -0.55
CA HIS A 321 23.78 -12.20 -0.58
C HIS A 321 24.53 -13.25 0.26
N GLY A 322 23.98 -14.46 0.39
CA GLY A 322 24.67 -15.57 1.02
C GLY A 322 24.10 -16.06 2.35
N SER A 323 22.95 -15.56 2.79
CA SER A 323 22.39 -16.01 4.06
C SER A 323 22.14 -17.54 4.05
N PRO A 324 22.53 -18.28 5.11
CA PRO A 324 22.43 -19.75 5.14
C PRO A 324 20.99 -20.27 5.09
N VAL A 325 20.00 -19.43 5.43
CA VAL A 325 18.58 -19.79 5.32
C VAL A 325 18.00 -19.58 3.92
N ASN A 326 18.70 -18.83 3.07
CA ASN A 326 18.30 -18.50 1.71
C ASN A 326 18.90 -19.48 0.68
N PHE A 327 18.31 -19.58 -0.52
CA PHE A 327 18.85 -20.43 -1.61
C PHE A 327 20.33 -20.11 -1.91
N SER A 328 20.71 -18.83 -1.82
CA SER A 328 22.08 -18.37 -2.10
C SER A 328 23.10 -19.02 -1.16
N GLY A 329 22.91 -18.93 0.16
CA GLY A 329 23.78 -19.59 1.13
C GLY A 329 23.63 -21.11 1.20
N LYS A 330 22.51 -21.67 0.73
CA LYS A 330 22.33 -23.13 0.62
C LYS A 330 23.07 -23.75 -0.55
N TYR A 331 23.20 -23.04 -1.67
CA TYR A 331 23.71 -23.61 -2.93
C TYR A 331 25.12 -23.15 -3.30
N TYR A 332 25.58 -22.03 -2.76
CA TYR A 332 26.89 -21.45 -3.07
C TYR A 332 27.68 -21.20 -1.78
N ASN A 333 29.00 -21.15 -1.89
CA ASN A 333 29.87 -20.89 -0.75
C ASN A 333 30.09 -19.37 -0.60
N PHE A 334 29.27 -18.72 0.20
CA PHE A 334 29.41 -17.29 0.43
C PHE A 334 30.49 -16.99 1.48
N ILE A 335 31.48 -16.21 1.05
CA ILE A 335 32.43 -15.57 1.92
C ILE A 335 31.93 -14.16 2.21
N GLU A 336 31.88 -13.80 3.48
CA GLU A 336 31.27 -12.54 3.90
C GLU A 336 32.32 -11.45 4.08
N TYR A 337 32.07 -10.27 3.51
CA TYR A 337 32.70 -9.03 3.95
C TYR A 337 31.73 -8.19 4.79
N GLY A 338 32.24 -7.18 5.47
CA GLY A 338 31.42 -6.31 6.31
C GLY A 338 31.99 -4.91 6.44
N VAL A 339 31.51 -4.21 7.46
CA VAL A 339 31.96 -2.87 7.82
C VAL A 339 32.99 -2.92 8.95
N ASP A 340 33.79 -1.88 9.05
CA ASP A 340 34.63 -1.62 10.20
C ASP A 340 33.77 -1.35 11.46
N LYS A 341 34.27 -1.83 12.62
CA LYS A 341 33.50 -1.85 13.87
C LYS A 341 33.31 -0.47 14.50
N GLU A 342 34.28 0.40 14.31
CA GLU A 342 34.26 1.73 14.93
C GLU A 342 33.53 2.72 14.05
N THR A 343 33.86 2.72 12.75
CA THR A 343 33.31 3.68 11.77
C THR A 343 31.97 3.23 11.18
N GLY A 344 31.67 1.93 11.16
CA GLY A 344 30.48 1.40 10.49
C GLY A 344 30.52 1.54 8.96
N MET A 345 31.69 1.78 8.37
CA MET A 345 31.91 1.94 6.93
C MET A 345 32.58 0.69 6.32
N LEU A 346 32.40 0.46 5.02
CA LEU A 346 33.08 -0.62 4.30
C LEU A 346 34.60 -0.43 4.37
N ASP A 347 35.31 -1.51 4.68
CA ASP A 347 36.78 -1.56 4.70
C ASP A 347 37.29 -2.20 3.41
N MET A 348 37.60 -1.37 2.42
CA MET A 348 37.97 -1.83 1.08
C MET A 348 39.29 -2.62 1.06
N ASP A 349 40.23 -2.31 1.96
CA ASP A 349 41.49 -3.06 2.07
C ASP A 349 41.26 -4.48 2.60
N LYS A 350 40.38 -4.63 3.61
CA LYS A 350 39.97 -5.96 4.09
C LYS A 350 39.23 -6.74 3.01
N ILE A 351 38.34 -6.07 2.26
CA ILE A 351 37.61 -6.69 1.14
C ILE A 351 38.59 -7.19 0.07
N ARG A 352 39.59 -6.37 -0.31
CA ARG A 352 40.62 -6.72 -1.28
C ARG A 352 41.43 -7.95 -0.85
N LYS A 353 41.97 -7.92 0.38
CA LYS A 353 42.73 -9.06 0.95
C LYS A 353 41.91 -10.34 0.99
N LEU A 354 40.61 -10.23 1.31
CA LEU A 354 39.70 -11.37 1.35
C LEU A 354 39.46 -11.94 -0.05
N ALA A 355 39.26 -11.08 -1.05
CA ALA A 355 39.13 -11.49 -2.44
C ALA A 355 40.39 -12.21 -2.96
N GLU A 356 41.58 -11.67 -2.69
CA GLU A 356 42.88 -12.25 -3.08
C GLU A 356 43.12 -13.62 -2.45
N LYS A 357 42.77 -13.76 -1.16
CA LYS A 357 42.88 -15.02 -0.42
C LYS A 357 41.90 -16.07 -0.94
N GLU A 358 40.64 -15.70 -1.10
CA GLU A 358 39.56 -16.66 -1.33
C GLU A 358 39.32 -16.98 -2.80
N LYS A 359 39.71 -16.07 -3.70
CA LYS A 359 39.55 -16.14 -5.16
C LYS A 359 38.12 -16.52 -5.57
N PRO A 360 37.11 -15.72 -5.17
CA PRO A 360 35.71 -16.01 -5.48
C PRO A 360 35.46 -15.98 -6.99
N LYS A 361 34.44 -16.69 -7.45
CA LYS A 361 33.97 -16.60 -8.85
C LYS A 361 33.19 -15.32 -9.13
N LEU A 362 32.55 -14.77 -8.11
CA LEU A 362 31.75 -13.55 -8.19
C LEU A 362 31.94 -12.71 -6.94
N ILE A 363 32.08 -11.40 -7.11
CA ILE A 363 32.06 -10.40 -6.03
C ILE A 363 30.79 -9.57 -6.18
N LEU A 364 29.98 -9.55 -5.12
CA LEU A 364 28.71 -8.85 -5.08
C LEU A 364 28.80 -7.58 -4.23
N SER A 365 28.49 -6.43 -4.84
CA SER A 365 28.41 -5.11 -4.22
C SER A 365 26.95 -4.65 -4.13
N GLY A 366 26.39 -4.59 -2.92
CA GLY A 366 25.00 -4.22 -2.73
C GLY A 366 24.55 -4.40 -1.29
N PHE A 367 23.49 -3.70 -0.91
CA PHE A 367 23.02 -3.69 0.47
C PHE A 367 21.51 -3.55 0.60
N THR A 368 21.05 -3.80 1.82
CA THR A 368 19.70 -3.55 2.32
C THR A 368 19.68 -2.49 3.44
N ALA A 369 20.73 -2.43 4.27
CA ALA A 369 20.75 -1.55 5.45
C ALA A 369 22.12 -0.87 5.70
N TYR A 370 22.76 -0.39 4.63
CA TYR A 370 23.99 0.39 4.72
C TYR A 370 23.71 1.85 4.34
N PRO A 371 23.98 2.85 5.22
CA PRO A 371 23.56 4.24 5.01
C PRO A 371 24.56 5.08 4.21
N ARG A 372 25.63 4.50 3.67
CA ARG A 372 26.71 5.23 2.96
C ARG A 372 26.79 4.82 1.50
N GLU A 373 27.50 5.64 0.72
CA GLU A 373 27.76 5.35 -0.68
C GLU A 373 28.60 4.08 -0.88
N ILE A 374 28.46 3.46 -2.05
CA ILE A 374 29.28 2.33 -2.49
C ILE A 374 30.23 2.79 -3.59
N ASP A 375 31.52 2.51 -3.43
CA ASP A 375 32.48 2.61 -4.52
C ASP A 375 32.42 1.35 -5.41
N PHE A 376 31.49 1.36 -6.36
CA PHE A 376 31.31 0.26 -7.28
C PHE A 376 32.54 0.02 -8.17
N LYS A 377 33.32 1.07 -8.47
CA LYS A 377 34.51 0.94 -9.32
C LYS A 377 35.58 0.16 -8.58
N GLU A 378 35.80 0.46 -7.30
CA GLU A 378 36.77 -0.27 -6.48
C GLU A 378 36.37 -1.75 -6.33
N PHE A 379 35.09 -2.06 -6.12
CA PHE A 379 34.62 -3.46 -6.16
C PHE A 379 34.91 -4.15 -7.49
N HIS A 380 34.70 -3.45 -8.61
CA HIS A 380 35.01 -3.97 -9.94
C HIS A 380 36.51 -4.24 -10.11
N ASP A 381 37.37 -3.30 -9.71
CA ASP A 381 38.82 -3.41 -9.82
C ASP A 381 39.35 -4.58 -8.95
N ILE A 382 38.80 -4.77 -7.75
CA ILE A 382 39.07 -5.94 -6.91
C ILE A 382 38.66 -7.23 -7.64
N ALA A 383 37.45 -7.27 -8.22
CA ALA A 383 36.98 -8.45 -8.96
C ALA A 383 37.91 -8.78 -10.13
N GLN A 384 38.35 -7.78 -10.90
CA GLN A 384 39.28 -8.00 -12.01
C GLN A 384 40.64 -8.53 -11.52
N SER A 385 41.16 -8.03 -10.40
CA SER A 385 42.46 -8.45 -9.86
C SER A 385 42.53 -9.95 -9.50
N VAL A 386 41.39 -10.59 -9.24
CA VAL A 386 41.29 -12.02 -8.89
C VAL A 386 40.57 -12.86 -9.95
N GLY A 387 40.21 -12.27 -11.10
CA GLY A 387 39.50 -12.95 -12.18
C GLY A 387 38.04 -13.30 -11.87
N ALA A 388 37.38 -12.56 -10.99
CA ALA A 388 35.98 -12.73 -10.61
C ALA A 388 35.03 -11.88 -11.47
N ILE A 389 33.77 -12.30 -11.53
CA ILE A 389 32.67 -11.49 -12.08
C ILE A 389 32.29 -10.40 -11.08
N SER A 390 32.19 -9.16 -11.51
CA SER A 390 31.67 -8.07 -10.67
C SER A 390 30.16 -7.95 -10.81
N MET A 391 29.42 -8.21 -9.73
CA MET A 391 27.97 -8.03 -9.67
C MET A 391 27.62 -6.87 -8.73
N ALA A 392 26.64 -6.04 -9.11
CA ALA A 392 26.04 -5.04 -8.23
C ALA A 392 24.55 -5.29 -8.03
N ASP A 393 24.06 -5.29 -6.78
CA ASP A 393 22.63 -5.27 -6.47
C ASP A 393 22.26 -3.86 -5.98
N ILE A 394 21.73 -3.06 -6.91
CA ILE A 394 21.40 -1.65 -6.66
C ILE A 394 19.94 -1.45 -6.23
N SER A 395 19.24 -2.51 -5.83
CA SER A 395 17.80 -2.51 -5.55
C SER A 395 17.30 -1.35 -4.70
N HIS A 396 18.06 -0.98 -3.67
CA HIS A 396 17.71 0.08 -2.73
C HIS A 396 17.95 1.49 -3.28
N ILE A 397 18.86 1.66 -4.23
CA ILE A 397 19.40 2.95 -4.67
C ILE A 397 19.25 3.18 -6.19
N ALA A 398 18.58 2.29 -6.92
CA ALA A 398 18.42 2.40 -8.38
C ALA A 398 17.78 3.71 -8.83
N GLY A 399 16.87 4.26 -8.02
CA GLY A 399 16.26 5.57 -8.27
C GLY A 399 17.24 6.72 -8.00
N LEU A 400 18.11 6.58 -7.00
CA LEU A 400 19.17 7.57 -6.74
C LEU A 400 20.20 7.56 -7.87
N ILE A 401 20.61 6.37 -8.35
CA ILE A 401 21.51 6.23 -9.49
C ILE A 401 20.88 6.82 -10.77
N ALA A 402 19.62 6.47 -11.07
CA ALA A 402 18.90 7.04 -12.20
C ALA A 402 18.74 8.58 -12.10
N GLY A 403 18.74 9.12 -10.89
CA GLY A 403 18.64 10.54 -10.58
C GLY A 403 19.97 11.24 -10.30
N ASP A 404 21.11 10.63 -10.60
CA ASP A 404 22.47 11.15 -10.35
C ASP A 404 22.72 11.60 -8.89
N SER A 405 22.11 10.91 -7.92
CA SER A 405 22.20 11.19 -6.47
C SER A 405 22.88 10.07 -5.68
N HIS A 406 23.58 9.16 -6.36
CA HIS A 406 24.43 8.12 -5.78
C HIS A 406 25.44 7.67 -6.86
N PRO A 407 26.67 7.23 -6.50
CA PRO A 407 27.61 6.62 -7.44
C PRO A 407 27.00 5.51 -8.30
N THR A 408 27.37 5.49 -9.57
CA THR A 408 26.84 4.55 -10.57
C THR A 408 27.77 3.34 -10.76
N PRO A 409 27.24 2.10 -10.91
CA PRO A 409 28.04 0.92 -11.23
C PRO A 409 28.40 0.82 -12.74
N PHE A 410 27.87 1.71 -13.58
CA PHE A 410 28.06 1.69 -15.03
C PHE A 410 29.20 2.63 -15.45
N PRO A 411 30.00 2.27 -16.48
CA PRO A 411 29.86 1.13 -17.39
C PRO A 411 30.64 -0.13 -16.97
N PHE A 412 31.36 -0.10 -15.85
CA PHE A 412 32.37 -1.10 -15.53
C PHE A 412 31.81 -2.43 -15.00
N THR A 413 30.73 -2.41 -14.21
CA THR A 413 30.18 -3.63 -13.57
C THR A 413 29.66 -4.63 -14.61
N ASP A 414 29.94 -5.93 -14.41
CA ASP A 414 29.62 -6.96 -15.38
C ASP A 414 28.11 -7.28 -15.44
N VAL A 415 27.48 -7.36 -14.27
CA VAL A 415 26.05 -7.65 -14.10
C VAL A 415 25.48 -6.78 -12.98
N VAL A 416 24.35 -6.13 -13.22
CA VAL A 416 23.64 -5.31 -12.24
C VAL A 416 22.21 -5.82 -12.10
N THR A 417 21.79 -6.12 -10.87
CA THR A 417 20.40 -6.45 -10.56
C THR A 417 19.74 -5.31 -9.80
N THR A 418 18.44 -5.14 -10.02
CA THR A 418 17.67 -4.21 -9.21
C THR A 418 16.20 -4.55 -9.19
N THR A 419 15.57 -4.36 -8.03
CA THR A 419 14.12 -4.18 -7.94
C THR A 419 13.66 -2.86 -8.56
N THR A 420 12.40 -2.80 -8.99
CA THR A 420 11.83 -1.57 -9.59
C THR A 420 10.95 -0.75 -8.64
N HIS A 421 10.64 -1.24 -7.43
CA HIS A 421 9.60 -0.66 -6.56
C HIS A 421 10.10 0.21 -5.39
N LYS A 422 11.41 0.30 -5.17
CA LYS A 422 11.98 1.07 -4.06
C LYS A 422 12.12 2.56 -4.44
N THR A 423 13.32 3.13 -4.39
CA THR A 423 13.57 4.51 -4.84
C THR A 423 13.24 4.74 -6.32
N LEU A 424 13.18 3.68 -7.14
CA LEU A 424 12.80 3.77 -8.57
C LEU A 424 11.28 3.92 -8.78
N ARG A 425 10.46 3.69 -7.74
CA ARG A 425 9.02 4.00 -7.70
C ARG A 425 8.13 3.31 -8.75
N GLY A 426 8.64 2.26 -9.38
CA GLY A 426 7.89 1.41 -10.31
C GLY A 426 7.09 0.29 -9.63
N PRO A 427 6.58 -0.68 -10.39
CA PRO A 427 5.80 -1.79 -9.84
C PRO A 427 6.69 -2.77 -9.07
N ARG A 428 6.09 -3.67 -8.27
CA ARG A 428 6.82 -4.78 -7.63
C ARG A 428 7.34 -5.75 -8.70
N SER A 429 8.60 -5.56 -9.07
CA SER A 429 9.32 -6.41 -10.02
C SER A 429 10.83 -6.19 -9.93
N ALA A 430 11.59 -6.80 -10.83
CA ALA A 430 13.03 -6.56 -11.00
C ALA A 430 13.47 -6.60 -12.47
N ILE A 431 14.72 -6.20 -12.69
CA ILE A 431 15.44 -6.31 -13.96
C ILE A 431 16.87 -6.81 -13.72
N ILE A 432 17.47 -7.41 -14.75
CA ILE A 432 18.89 -7.75 -14.80
C ILE A 432 19.50 -6.97 -15.96
N LEU A 433 20.52 -6.18 -15.68
CA LEU A 433 21.30 -5.43 -16.65
C LEU A 433 22.67 -6.09 -16.74
N CYS A 434 23.25 -6.23 -17.93
CA CYS A 434 24.59 -6.83 -18.04
C CYS A 434 25.31 -6.39 -19.30
N LYS A 435 26.63 -6.63 -19.31
CA LYS A 435 27.43 -6.60 -20.54
C LYS A 435 26.91 -7.64 -21.54
N LYS A 436 27.05 -7.36 -22.83
CA LYS A 436 26.54 -8.18 -23.94
C LYS A 436 27.02 -9.63 -23.88
N LYS A 437 28.25 -9.88 -23.39
CA LYS A 437 28.82 -11.22 -23.24
C LYS A 437 28.00 -12.16 -22.33
N PHE A 438 27.21 -11.61 -21.40
CA PHE A 438 26.37 -12.38 -20.47
C PHE A 438 24.91 -12.51 -20.92
N ALA A 439 24.46 -11.72 -21.90
CA ALA A 439 23.04 -11.58 -22.26
C ALA A 439 22.34 -12.92 -22.51
N LYS A 440 22.91 -13.78 -23.35
CA LYS A 440 22.32 -15.08 -23.68
C LYS A 440 22.22 -16.02 -22.48
N ALA A 441 23.20 -15.99 -21.57
CA ALA A 441 23.21 -16.84 -20.38
C ALA A 441 22.14 -16.38 -19.38
N ILE A 442 22.05 -15.07 -19.15
CA ILE A 442 21.02 -14.45 -18.30
C ILE A 442 19.62 -14.73 -18.84
N ASP A 443 19.40 -14.48 -20.14
CA ASP A 443 18.08 -14.71 -20.74
C ASP A 443 17.67 -16.17 -20.62
N LYS A 444 18.57 -17.11 -20.93
CA LYS A 444 18.30 -18.55 -20.80
C LYS A 444 18.01 -18.97 -19.35
N ALA A 445 18.68 -18.36 -18.37
CA ALA A 445 18.47 -18.65 -16.96
C ALA A 445 17.12 -18.13 -16.45
N VAL A 446 16.70 -16.93 -16.85
CA VAL A 446 15.37 -16.42 -16.52
C VAL A 446 14.29 -17.29 -17.16
N PHE A 447 14.38 -17.53 -18.46
CA PHE A 447 13.48 -18.43 -19.20
C PHE A 447 14.25 -19.17 -20.30
N PRO A 448 14.13 -20.51 -20.41
CA PRO A 448 13.22 -21.39 -19.67
C PRO A 448 13.80 -21.94 -18.35
N GLY A 449 14.92 -21.39 -17.85
CA GLY A 449 15.64 -21.95 -16.72
C GLY A 449 14.85 -21.94 -15.39
N LEU A 450 14.26 -20.80 -15.03
CA LEU A 450 13.69 -20.59 -13.68
C LEU A 450 12.23 -20.16 -13.67
N GLN A 451 11.80 -19.34 -14.64
CA GLN A 451 10.43 -18.83 -14.73
C GLN A 451 9.68 -19.42 -15.93
N GLY A 452 8.34 -19.31 -15.92
CA GLY A 452 7.46 -19.60 -17.07
C GLY A 452 7.05 -18.32 -17.80
N GLY A 453 5.75 -18.15 -18.06
CA GLY A 453 5.20 -16.96 -18.73
C GLY A 453 5.53 -15.63 -18.01
N PRO A 454 6.06 -14.61 -18.71
CA PRO A 454 6.35 -13.31 -18.11
C PRO A 454 5.08 -12.55 -17.72
N HIS A 455 5.18 -11.73 -16.66
CA HIS A 455 4.08 -10.88 -16.20
C HIS A 455 3.97 -9.59 -17.04
N GLU A 456 3.34 -9.67 -18.21
CA GLU A 456 3.33 -8.60 -19.22
C GLU A 456 2.75 -7.26 -18.73
N HIS A 457 1.69 -7.30 -17.91
CA HIS A 457 1.13 -6.12 -17.23
C HIS A 457 2.17 -5.41 -16.32
N THR A 458 2.99 -6.19 -15.62
CA THR A 458 4.07 -5.65 -14.77
C THR A 458 5.24 -5.14 -15.61
N ILE A 459 5.52 -5.75 -16.78
CA ILE A 459 6.51 -5.26 -17.74
C ILE A 459 6.08 -3.91 -18.35
N ALA A 460 4.82 -3.79 -18.75
CA ALA A 460 4.27 -2.52 -19.21
C ALA A 460 4.33 -1.43 -18.11
N ALA A 461 3.98 -1.78 -16.88
CA ALA A 461 4.11 -0.87 -15.73
C ALA A 461 5.57 -0.45 -15.45
N LYS A 462 6.56 -1.34 -15.68
CA LYS A 462 7.98 -0.97 -15.66
C LYS A 462 8.32 0.04 -16.75
N ALA A 463 7.83 -0.15 -17.97
CA ALA A 463 8.04 0.82 -19.05
C ALA A 463 7.52 2.22 -18.67
N VAL A 464 6.35 2.32 -18.03
CA VAL A 464 5.81 3.59 -17.51
C VAL A 464 6.77 4.20 -16.48
N ALA A 465 7.16 3.44 -15.46
CA ALA A 465 8.06 3.90 -14.40
C ALA A 465 9.42 4.38 -14.93
N PHE A 466 10.00 3.67 -15.92
CA PHE A 466 11.25 4.11 -16.54
C PHE A 466 11.08 5.40 -17.33
N SER A 467 9.94 5.60 -17.98
CA SER A 467 9.63 6.87 -18.66
C SER A 467 9.57 8.04 -17.68
N GLU A 468 8.97 7.83 -16.51
CA GLU A 468 8.94 8.81 -15.41
C GLU A 468 10.36 9.09 -14.89
N ALA A 469 11.15 8.04 -14.67
CA ALA A 469 12.52 8.15 -14.18
C ALA A 469 13.47 8.88 -15.13
N MET A 470 13.18 8.86 -16.44
CA MET A 470 13.92 9.60 -17.46
C MET A 470 13.56 11.09 -17.52
N GLN A 471 12.52 11.56 -16.82
CA GLN A 471 12.14 12.98 -16.84
C GLN A 471 13.08 13.81 -15.95
N PRO A 472 13.35 15.09 -16.30
CA PRO A 472 14.20 15.96 -15.49
C PRO A 472 13.74 16.10 -14.03
N GLY A 473 12.42 16.11 -13.79
CA GLY A 473 11.84 16.18 -12.45
C GLY A 473 12.22 14.99 -11.55
N PHE A 474 12.58 13.84 -12.12
CA PHE A 474 13.02 12.68 -11.34
C PHE A 474 14.39 12.89 -10.69
N LYS A 475 15.31 13.63 -11.35
CA LYS A 475 16.59 14.01 -10.73
C LYS A 475 16.39 14.93 -9.53
N VAL A 476 15.46 15.88 -9.63
CA VAL A 476 15.07 16.75 -8.52
C VAL A 476 14.49 15.92 -7.37
N TYR A 477 13.62 14.97 -7.67
CA TYR A 477 13.08 14.02 -6.70
C TYR A 477 14.16 13.20 -5.98
N ALA A 478 15.08 12.58 -6.73
CA ALA A 478 16.18 11.78 -6.18
C ALA A 478 17.09 12.60 -5.25
N LYS A 479 17.44 13.83 -5.64
CA LYS A 479 18.21 14.76 -4.80
C LYS A 479 17.44 15.18 -3.54
N GLN A 480 16.13 15.34 -3.66
CA GLN A 480 15.30 15.65 -2.49
C GLN A 480 15.24 14.48 -1.51
N ILE A 481 15.27 13.22 -1.97
CA ILE A 481 15.32 12.04 -1.09
C ILE A 481 16.56 12.09 -0.19
N THR A 482 17.74 12.27 -0.77
CA THR A 482 19.01 12.31 -0.02
C THR A 482 19.09 13.55 0.87
N LYS A 483 18.63 14.72 0.40
CA LYS A 483 18.52 15.93 1.22
C LYS A 483 17.62 15.72 2.44
N ASN A 484 16.47 15.07 2.24
CA ASN A 484 15.54 14.75 3.33
C ASN A 484 16.17 13.76 4.32
N ALA A 485 16.83 12.71 3.82
CA ALA A 485 17.49 11.72 4.67
C ALA A 485 18.58 12.37 5.52
N LYS A 486 19.37 13.27 4.93
CA LYS A 486 20.37 14.05 5.66
C LYS A 486 19.75 14.95 6.73
N ALA A 487 18.73 15.74 6.39
CA ALA A 487 18.06 16.62 7.36
C ALA A 487 17.46 15.85 8.54
N LEU A 488 16.84 14.69 8.27
CA LEU A 488 16.32 13.80 9.30
C LEU A 488 17.44 13.22 10.18
N ALA A 489 18.54 12.76 9.57
CA ALA A 489 19.68 12.22 10.30
C ALA A 489 20.33 13.28 11.20
N ASP A 490 20.61 14.46 10.67
CA ASP A 490 21.19 15.59 11.40
C ASP A 490 20.28 15.98 12.58
N LYS A 491 18.95 15.98 12.37
CA LYS A 491 18.00 16.25 13.44
C LYS A 491 18.02 15.19 14.53
N LEU A 492 17.98 13.90 14.17
CA LEU A 492 18.03 12.80 15.14
C LEU A 492 19.32 12.85 15.99
N ILE A 493 20.46 13.12 15.36
CA ILE A 493 21.74 13.29 16.04
C ILE A 493 21.69 14.47 17.02
N SER A 494 21.13 15.62 16.60
CA SER A 494 21.00 16.80 17.47
C SER A 494 20.14 16.56 18.71
N GLU A 495 19.21 15.60 18.64
CA GLU A 495 18.33 15.18 19.74
C GLU A 495 18.91 14.00 20.55
N GLY A 496 20.19 13.66 20.33
CA GLY A 496 20.92 12.64 21.10
C GLY A 496 20.71 11.19 20.64
N ILE A 497 20.11 10.97 19.46
CA ILE A 497 19.92 9.63 18.88
C ILE A 497 21.17 9.24 18.10
N ASN A 498 21.71 8.04 18.37
CA ASN A 498 22.91 7.55 17.71
C ASN A 498 22.55 6.81 16.42
N LEU A 499 23.33 7.05 15.35
CA LEU A 499 23.14 6.46 14.04
C LEU A 499 24.37 5.65 13.65
N VAL A 500 24.16 4.47 13.05
CA VAL A 500 25.26 3.67 12.46
C VAL A 500 25.97 4.52 11.42
N SER A 501 27.31 4.50 11.48
CA SER A 501 28.22 5.36 10.69
C SER A 501 28.09 6.87 10.90
N GLY A 502 27.29 7.34 11.86
CA GLY A 502 27.17 8.75 12.21
C GLY A 502 26.33 9.61 11.25
N GLY A 503 25.55 9.01 10.35
CA GLY A 503 24.73 9.76 9.39
C GLY A 503 24.32 8.92 8.19
N THR A 504 24.01 9.61 7.08
CA THR A 504 23.66 8.97 5.80
C THR A 504 24.02 9.84 4.61
N ASP A 505 24.39 9.17 3.51
CA ASP A 505 24.59 9.77 2.18
C ASP A 505 23.58 9.18 1.16
N THR A 506 22.59 8.42 1.64
CA THR A 506 21.64 7.66 0.82
C THR A 506 20.20 8.05 1.17
N HIS A 507 19.22 7.18 0.89
CA HIS A 507 17.81 7.37 1.22
C HIS A 507 17.41 6.79 2.59
N LEU A 508 18.31 6.11 3.29
CA LEU A 508 18.01 5.39 4.53
C LEU A 508 18.90 5.80 5.70
N ILE A 509 18.40 5.57 6.91
CA ILE A 509 19.09 5.80 8.19
C ILE A 509 18.94 4.53 9.02
N LEU A 510 19.99 4.18 9.78
CA LEU A 510 19.99 3.06 10.71
C LEU A 510 20.32 3.58 12.12
N ILE A 511 19.34 3.56 13.01
CA ILE A 511 19.47 3.97 14.41
C ILE A 511 20.14 2.85 15.21
N ASP A 512 21.13 3.21 16.01
CA ASP A 512 21.76 2.34 17.01
C ASP A 512 21.18 2.67 18.40
N LEU A 513 20.29 1.82 18.91
CA LEU A 513 19.66 2.03 20.21
C LEU A 513 20.58 1.67 21.38
N ILE A 514 21.65 0.92 21.16
CA ILE A 514 22.64 0.61 22.20
C ILE A 514 23.47 1.85 22.48
N ARG A 515 23.91 2.55 21.43
CA ARG A 515 24.70 3.77 21.54
C ARG A 515 23.86 5.03 21.78
N THR A 516 22.54 4.93 21.68
CA THR A 516 21.61 6.01 22.06
C THR A 516 21.45 6.04 23.58
N LYS A 517 22.00 7.08 24.25
CA LYS A 517 22.13 7.16 25.72
C LYS A 517 20.82 6.96 26.49
N SER A 518 19.72 7.49 25.98
CA SER A 518 18.39 7.37 26.61
C SER A 518 17.84 5.94 26.60
N VAL A 519 18.35 5.06 25.72
CA VAL A 519 17.94 3.66 25.61
C VAL A 519 19.02 2.74 26.19
N GLY A 520 20.26 2.81 25.67
CA GLY A 520 21.44 2.16 26.24
C GLY A 520 21.36 0.64 26.37
N LYS A 521 20.49 -0.03 25.60
CA LYS A 521 20.13 -1.45 25.79
C LYS A 521 20.03 -2.20 24.47
N LYS A 522 20.57 -3.42 24.44
CA LYS A 522 20.44 -4.34 23.31
C LYS A 522 19.02 -4.90 23.18
N GLY A 523 18.63 -5.27 21.97
CA GLY A 523 17.36 -5.92 21.68
C GLY A 523 16.12 -5.04 21.78
N MET A 524 16.29 -3.72 21.77
CA MET A 524 15.22 -2.75 21.94
C MET A 524 14.54 -2.34 20.62
N GLY A 525 15.03 -2.80 19.46
CA GLY A 525 14.57 -2.39 18.14
C GLY A 525 13.07 -2.62 17.91
N LYS A 526 12.55 -3.79 18.33
CA LYS A 526 11.12 -4.10 18.21
C LYS A 526 10.26 -3.16 19.08
N LYS A 527 10.70 -2.87 20.31
CA LYS A 527 9.98 -1.98 21.24
C LYS A 527 9.94 -0.56 20.68
N ALA A 528 11.06 -0.07 20.15
CA ALA A 528 11.14 1.24 19.52
C ALA A 528 10.24 1.35 18.27
N ALA A 529 10.28 0.34 17.38
CA ALA A 529 9.43 0.32 16.20
C ALA A 529 7.93 0.34 16.56
N VAL A 530 7.49 -0.43 17.56
CA VAL A 530 6.09 -0.43 18.03
C VAL A 530 5.71 0.90 18.68
N ALA A 531 6.61 1.52 19.46
CA ALA A 531 6.34 2.84 20.05
C ALA A 531 6.16 3.93 18.98
N LEU A 532 6.95 3.86 17.90
CA LEU A 532 6.82 4.75 16.73
C LEU A 532 5.53 4.46 15.96
N GLU A 533 5.19 3.19 15.75
CA GLU A 533 3.95 2.77 15.07
C GLU A 533 2.69 3.24 15.80
N ASN A 534 2.65 3.13 17.13
CA ASN A 534 1.55 3.67 17.94
C ASN A 534 1.36 5.18 17.70
N ALA A 535 2.45 5.90 17.41
CA ALA A 535 2.44 7.32 17.09
C ALA A 535 2.19 7.62 15.59
N GLY A 536 1.91 6.61 14.76
CA GLY A 536 1.65 6.76 13.32
C GLY A 536 2.92 6.84 12.46
N ILE A 537 4.08 6.44 12.97
CA ILE A 537 5.37 6.44 12.26
C ILE A 537 5.81 4.99 12.02
N ILE A 538 5.67 4.52 10.78
CA ILE A 538 5.94 3.12 10.44
C ILE A 538 7.40 2.96 10.01
N THR A 539 8.12 2.11 10.72
CA THR A 539 9.55 1.83 10.50
C THR A 539 9.79 0.32 10.50
N ASN A 540 11.03 -0.13 10.35
CA ASN A 540 11.36 -1.53 10.59
C ASN A 540 12.42 -1.67 11.69
N CYS A 541 12.21 -2.58 12.64
CA CYS A 541 13.30 -3.01 13.51
C CYS A 541 14.36 -3.74 12.66
N ASN A 542 15.64 -3.54 12.98
CA ASN A 542 16.75 -4.01 12.16
C ASN A 542 17.98 -4.31 13.03
N THR A 543 18.74 -5.34 12.70
CA THR A 543 20.06 -5.54 13.31
C THR A 543 20.98 -4.35 12.99
N ILE A 544 21.94 -4.09 13.86
CA ILE A 544 23.06 -3.20 13.59
C ILE A 544 24.33 -4.03 13.33
N PRO A 545 25.38 -3.47 12.71
CA PRO A 545 26.67 -4.18 12.61
C PRO A 545 27.15 -4.64 13.98
N PHE A 546 27.63 -5.89 14.06
CA PHE A 546 28.07 -6.52 15.31
C PHE A 546 27.01 -6.52 16.44
N ASP A 547 25.71 -6.64 16.09
CA ASP A 547 24.62 -6.68 17.07
C ASP A 547 24.86 -7.75 18.16
N PRO A 548 24.93 -7.39 19.46
CA PRO A 548 25.13 -8.34 20.55
C PRO A 548 23.83 -9.10 20.92
N SER A 549 22.76 -8.91 20.15
CA SER A 549 21.46 -9.56 20.28
C SER A 549 21.15 -10.44 19.07
N THR A 550 19.97 -11.06 19.04
CA THR A 550 19.55 -11.97 17.97
C THR A 550 18.76 -11.24 16.88
N PRO A 551 18.70 -11.77 15.64
CA PRO A 551 17.85 -11.21 14.58
C PRO A 551 16.35 -11.08 14.95
N PHE A 552 15.85 -11.89 15.90
CA PHE A 552 14.47 -11.82 16.40
C PHE A 552 14.26 -10.73 17.48
N LYS A 553 15.34 -10.25 18.08
CA LYS A 553 15.35 -9.15 19.06
C LYS A 553 16.47 -8.18 18.67
N PRO A 554 16.36 -7.49 17.54
CA PRO A 554 17.46 -6.65 17.04
C PRO A 554 17.62 -5.37 17.86
N SER A 555 18.79 -4.74 17.77
CA SER A 555 19.14 -3.56 18.56
C SER A 555 19.01 -2.23 17.82
N GLY A 556 18.49 -2.21 16.59
CA GLY A 556 18.32 -0.99 15.81
C GLY A 556 16.93 -0.82 15.20
N VAL A 557 16.74 0.36 14.60
CA VAL A 557 15.56 0.72 13.80
C VAL A 557 16.06 1.32 12.50
N ARG A 558 15.58 0.80 11.37
CA ARG A 558 15.89 1.30 10.04
C ARG A 558 14.68 2.05 9.49
N LEU A 559 14.96 3.19 8.87
CA LEU A 559 13.97 4.08 8.28
C LEU A 559 14.52 4.73 7.01
N GLY A 560 13.65 5.35 6.22
CA GLY A 560 14.03 6.11 5.03
C GLY A 560 12.99 7.13 4.60
N THR A 561 13.39 7.97 3.66
CA THR A 561 12.64 9.13 3.17
C THR A 561 11.95 9.01 1.79
N PRO A 562 12.02 7.90 1.00
CA PRO A 562 11.42 7.87 -0.34
C PRO A 562 9.92 8.22 -0.38
N ILE A 563 9.10 7.62 0.49
CA ILE A 563 7.65 7.84 0.50
C ILE A 563 7.31 9.27 0.88
N LEU A 564 7.90 9.77 1.97
CA LEU A 564 7.65 11.13 2.46
C LEU A 564 8.03 12.15 1.38
N THR A 565 9.12 11.91 0.65
CA THR A 565 9.52 12.73 -0.49
C THR A 565 8.54 12.61 -1.66
N THR A 566 8.02 11.41 -1.95
CA THR A 566 6.96 11.20 -2.96
C THR A 566 5.70 11.99 -2.63
N ARG A 567 5.37 12.14 -1.34
CA ARG A 567 4.24 12.96 -0.85
C ARG A 567 4.51 14.47 -0.89
N GLY A 568 5.73 14.90 -1.25
CA GLY A 568 6.10 16.30 -1.37
C GLY A 568 6.77 16.91 -0.13
N MET A 569 7.00 16.13 0.93
CA MET A 569 7.69 16.61 2.14
C MET A 569 9.16 16.95 1.84
N LYS A 570 9.68 17.96 2.54
CA LYS A 570 11.04 18.50 2.39
C LYS A 570 11.77 18.49 3.74
N ALA A 571 12.92 19.15 3.79
CA ALA A 571 13.81 19.15 4.94
C ALA A 571 13.14 19.68 6.22
N ALA A 572 12.28 20.70 6.12
CA ALA A 572 11.58 21.27 7.28
C ALA A 572 10.64 20.24 7.95
N GLU A 573 9.92 19.46 7.14
CA GLU A 573 9.09 18.37 7.65
C GLU A 573 9.98 17.26 8.26
N MET A 574 11.15 16.97 7.68
CA MET A 574 12.07 15.98 8.23
C MET A 574 12.63 16.38 9.59
N GLU A 575 12.90 17.67 9.82
CA GLU A 575 13.29 18.18 11.15
C GLU A 575 12.16 18.03 12.18
N THR A 576 10.92 18.28 11.76
CA THR A 576 9.73 18.09 12.61
C THR A 576 9.55 16.62 12.97
N ILE A 577 9.64 15.73 11.98
CA ILE A 577 9.52 14.28 12.16
C ILE A 577 10.67 13.75 13.01
N GLY A 578 11.91 14.22 12.80
CA GLY A 578 13.07 13.85 13.60
C GLY A 578 12.88 14.17 15.08
N LYS A 579 12.29 15.33 15.40
CA LYS A 579 11.91 15.69 16.78
C LYS A 579 10.85 14.73 17.34
N TYR A 580 9.79 14.42 16.59
CA TYR A 580 8.77 13.47 17.04
C TYR A 580 9.36 12.09 17.33
N MET A 581 10.23 11.60 16.44
CA MET A 581 10.90 10.31 16.62
C MET A 581 11.81 10.33 17.85
N ALA A 582 12.58 11.39 18.06
CA ALA A 582 13.45 11.51 19.23
C ALA A 582 12.65 11.56 20.54
N ASP A 583 11.55 12.35 20.59
CA ASP A 583 10.65 12.41 21.75
C ASP A 583 10.13 11.01 22.14
N ILE A 584 9.79 10.19 21.14
CA ILE A 584 9.32 8.80 21.35
C ILE A 584 10.46 7.89 21.80
N ILE A 585 11.60 7.90 21.10
CA ILE A 585 12.74 7.02 21.40
C ILE A 585 13.31 7.31 22.79
N ASN A 586 13.37 8.58 23.19
CA ASN A 586 13.81 8.99 24.53
C ASN A 586 12.79 8.61 25.62
N ASN A 587 11.55 8.23 25.25
CA ASN A 587 10.45 7.95 26.19
C ASN A 587 9.61 6.73 25.78
N LEU A 588 10.26 5.61 25.43
CA LEU A 588 9.61 4.43 24.81
C LEU A 588 8.35 3.91 25.54
N ASP A 589 8.28 4.05 26.86
CA ASP A 589 7.17 3.54 27.68
C ASP A 589 6.03 4.56 27.92
N LYS A 590 6.20 5.82 27.47
CA LYS A 590 5.24 6.90 27.72
C LYS A 590 4.17 6.96 26.62
N LYS A 591 3.10 6.19 26.79
CA LYS A 591 1.96 6.12 25.85
C LYS A 591 1.29 7.47 25.58
N ASP A 592 1.26 8.37 26.56
CA ASP A 592 0.67 9.72 26.37
C ASP A 592 1.45 10.55 25.35
N ILE A 593 2.78 10.42 25.33
CA ILE A 593 3.64 11.07 24.32
C ILE A 593 3.33 10.50 22.93
N GLN A 594 3.21 9.17 22.82
CA GLN A 594 2.85 8.50 21.56
C GLN A 594 1.49 8.95 21.04
N LYS A 595 0.46 9.03 21.91
CA LYS A 595 -0.88 9.48 21.55
C LYS A 595 -0.90 10.95 21.10
N LYS A 596 -0.17 11.83 21.81
CA LYS A 596 -0.05 13.24 21.44
C LYS A 596 0.63 13.40 20.08
N ILE A 597 1.69 12.64 19.82
CA ILE A 597 2.40 12.68 18.54
C ILE A 597 1.55 12.07 17.43
N ARG A 598 0.76 11.02 17.70
CA ARG A 598 -0.16 10.44 16.70
C ARG A 598 -1.09 11.49 16.10
N LYS A 599 -1.65 12.39 16.92
CA LYS A 599 -2.48 13.49 16.43
C LYS A 599 -1.68 14.42 15.52
N LYS A 600 -0.49 14.84 15.94
CA LYS A 600 0.39 15.71 15.14
C LYS A 600 0.83 15.06 13.81
N VAL A 601 1.07 13.76 13.83
CA VAL A 601 1.41 12.98 12.64
C VAL A 601 0.23 12.94 11.68
N TYR A 602 -0.99 12.69 12.19
CA TYR A 602 -2.20 12.75 11.39
C TYR A 602 -2.40 14.13 10.74
N ASP A 603 -2.26 15.21 11.52
CA ASP A 603 -2.40 16.60 11.04
C ASP A 603 -1.34 16.95 9.98
N LEU A 604 -0.11 16.45 10.14
CA LEU A 604 0.95 16.59 9.14
C LEU A 604 0.61 15.81 7.87
N CYS A 605 0.12 14.58 7.99
CA CYS A 605 -0.27 13.75 6.86
C CYS A 605 -1.36 14.39 5.98
N GLN A 606 -2.34 15.09 6.58
CA GLN A 606 -3.40 15.77 5.82
C GLN A 606 -2.88 16.88 4.89
N GLN A 607 -1.72 17.48 5.22
CA GLN A 607 -1.10 18.52 4.40
C GLN A 607 -0.36 17.94 3.16
N PHE A 608 -0.11 16.63 3.15
CA PHE A 608 0.68 15.95 2.13
C PHE A 608 -0.04 14.69 1.60
N PRO A 609 -1.15 14.83 0.86
CA PRO A 609 -1.79 13.70 0.19
C PRO A 609 -0.86 13.10 -0.88
N TYR A 610 -1.01 11.80 -1.17
CA TYR A 610 -0.10 11.08 -2.07
C TYR A 610 -0.66 10.79 -3.48
N TYR A 611 -1.92 11.17 -3.76
CA TYR A 611 -2.60 10.94 -5.03
C TYR A 611 -3.48 12.09 -5.48
#